data_AF-A0A9D5P219-F1
#
_entry.id   AF-A0A9D5P219-F1
#
_cell.length_a   1.000
_cell.length_b   1.000
_cell.length_c   1.000
_cell.angle_alpha   90.00
_cell.angle_beta   90.00
_cell.angle_gamma   90.00
#
_symmetry.space_group_name_H-M   'P 1'
#
loop_
_entity.id
_entity.type
_entity.pdbx_description
1 polymer ?
#
loop_
_entity_poly.entity_id
_entity_poly.type
_entity_poly.pdbx_seq_one_letter_code
_entity_poly.pdbx_strand_id
1 'polypeptide(L)' 'MADIVLIPRKHVDSPAIVLELKYDKDADTAINQIKQKNYPERVVPYTKNLLLVGINYHKQQKTHACKIEKL' A
#
# COMPACT_ATOMS: atom_id res chain seq x y z
N MET A 1 -8.50 -2.96 -7.82
CA MET A 1 -8.85 -3.15 -6.40
C MET A 1 -7.57 -3.17 -5.59
N ALA A 2 -7.50 -2.35 -4.56
CA ALA A 2 -6.54 -2.44 -3.45
C ALA A 2 -7.30 -3.07 -2.29
N ASP A 3 -6.62 -3.83 -1.45
CA ASP A 3 -7.30 -4.57 -0.38
C ASP A 3 -7.75 -3.64 0.74
N ILE A 4 -6.91 -2.64 1.08
CA ILE A 4 -7.20 -1.68 2.15
C ILE A 4 -6.69 -0.29 1.77
N VAL A 5 -7.52 0.74 1.97
CA VAL A 5 -7.13 2.14 1.86
C VAL A 5 -7.48 2.85 3.16
N LEU A 6 -6.48 3.45 3.82
CA LEU A 6 -6.65 4.23 5.04
C LEU A 6 -6.50 5.71 4.68
N ILE A 7 -7.59 6.46 4.83
CA ILE A 7 -7.64 7.89 4.59
C ILE A 7 -7.59 8.62 5.94
N PRO A 8 -6.65 9.55 6.15
CA PRO A 8 -6.55 10.29 7.40
C PRO A 8 -7.81 11.15 7.60
N ARG A 9 -8.14 11.42 8.87
CA ARG A 9 -9.20 12.39 9.19
C ARG A 9 -8.78 13.78 8.72
N LYS A 10 -9.76 14.61 8.35
CA LYS A 10 -9.51 16.00 7.97
C LYS A 10 -8.75 16.72 9.09
N HIS A 11 -7.77 17.55 8.70
CA HIS A 11 -6.93 18.33 9.60
C HIS A 11 -5.97 17.53 10.50
N VAL A 12 -5.79 16.23 10.24
CA VAL A 12 -4.73 15.43 10.87
C VAL A 12 -3.56 15.30 9.90
N ASP A 13 -2.36 15.65 10.36
CA ASP A 13 -1.12 15.49 9.58
C ASP A 13 -0.65 14.03 9.68
N SER A 14 -1.36 13.15 8.97
CA SER A 14 -1.00 11.74 8.84
C SER A 14 -1.06 11.33 7.38
N PRO A 15 -0.18 10.41 6.94
CA PRO A 15 -0.20 9.95 5.57
C PRO A 15 -1.47 9.14 5.31
N ALA A 16 -1.97 9.18 4.08
CA ALA A 16 -2.85 8.11 3.62
C ALA A 16 -2.01 6.85 3.36
N ILE A 17 -2.65 5.69 3.49
CA ILE A 17 -1.99 4.41 3.30
C ILE A 17 -2.81 3.61 2.29
N VAL A 18 -2.17 3.17 1.22
CA VAL A 18 -2.74 2.18 0.30
C VAL A 18 -2.00 0.88 0.51
N LEU A 19 -2.75 -0.15 0.89
CA LEU A 19 -2.21 -1.45 1.26
C LEU A 19 -2.75 -2.53 0.34
N GLU A 20 -1.83 -3.38 -0.12
CA GLU A 20 -2.11 -4.51 -0.98
C GLU A 20 -1.41 -5.76 -0.41
N LEU A 21 -2.15 -6.85 -0.37
CA LEU A 21 -1.73 -8.12 0.16
C LEU A 21 -1.42 -9.10 -0.98
N LYS A 22 -0.42 -9.94 -0.75
CA LYS A 22 -0.03 -11.03 -1.64
C LYS A 22 0.18 -12.32 -0.85
N TYR A 23 -0.12 -13.42 -1.53
CA TYR A 23 0.12 -14.76 -1.04
C TYR A 23 1.07 -15.47 -2.01
N ASP A 24 2.17 -15.95 -1.47
CA ASP A 24 3.22 -16.71 -2.16
C ASP A 24 3.74 -16.03 -3.44
N LYS A 25 3.88 -14.69 -3.38
CA LYS A 25 4.49 -13.87 -4.42
C LYS A 25 5.60 -13.01 -3.82
N ASP A 26 5.61 -11.72 -4.15
CA ASP A 26 6.59 -10.72 -3.73
C ASP A 26 5.86 -9.43 -3.30
N ALA A 27 6.37 -8.80 -2.24
CA ALA A 27 5.92 -7.49 -1.76
C ALA A 27 6.13 -6.39 -2.82
N ASP A 28 7.18 -6.51 -3.65
CA ASP A 28 7.41 -5.60 -4.79
C ASP A 28 6.28 -5.64 -5.81
N THR A 29 5.74 -6.85 -6.07
CA THR A 29 4.58 -7.00 -6.96
C THR A 29 3.35 -6.29 -6.41
N ALA A 30 3.18 -6.26 -5.09
CA ALA A 30 2.09 -5.52 -4.45
C ALA A 30 2.24 -4.00 -4.68
N ILE A 31 3.43 -3.44 -4.45
CA ILE A 31 3.73 -2.03 -4.69
C ILE A 31 3.50 -1.65 -6.16
N ASN A 32 4.01 -2.46 -7.10
CA ASN A 32 3.85 -2.22 -8.53
C ASN A 32 2.37 -2.23 -8.94
N GLN A 33 1.58 -3.16 -8.39
CA GLN A 33 0.14 -3.20 -8.63
C GLN A 33 -0.57 -1.93 -8.09
N ILE A 34 -0.18 -1.42 -6.93
CA ILE A 34 -0.74 -0.18 -6.38
C ILE A 34 -0.48 1.00 -7.33
N LYS A 35 0.76 1.12 -7.83
CA LYS A 35 1.17 2.17 -8.78
C LYS A 35 0.41 2.07 -10.11
N GLN A 36 0.33 0.87 -10.70
CA GLN A 36 -0.36 0.64 -11.97
C GLN A 36 -1.86 0.94 -11.93
N LYS A 37 -2.50 0.71 -10.79
CA LYS A 37 -3.94 0.98 -10.60
C LYS A 37 -4.26 2.45 -10.31
N ASN A 38 -3.24 3.31 -10.30
CA ASN A 38 -3.35 4.75 -10.11
C ASN A 38 -4.13 5.16 -8.85
N TYR A 39 -4.04 4.35 -7.79
CA TYR A 39 -4.56 4.72 -6.48
C TYR A 39 -3.98 6.02 -5.93
N PRO A 40 -2.69 6.32 -6.12
CA PRO A 40 -2.13 7.59 -5.69
C PRO A 40 -2.93 8.79 -6.21
N GLU A 41 -3.30 8.83 -7.49
CA GLU A 41 -4.06 9.96 -8.05
C GLU A 41 -5.45 10.13 -7.41
N ARG A 42 -6.09 9.03 -6.98
CA ARG A 42 -7.39 9.09 -6.30
C ARG A 42 -7.27 9.51 -4.83
N VAL A 43 -6.11 9.32 -4.21
CA VAL A 43 -5.89 9.52 -2.77
C VAL A 43 -5.16 10.85 -2.46
N VAL A 44 -4.38 11.36 -3.42
CA VAL A 44 -3.68 12.66 -3.36
C VAL A 44 -4.59 13.84 -2.95
N PRO A 45 -5.86 13.95 -3.37
CA PRO A 45 -6.73 15.04 -2.93
C PRO A 45 -7.00 15.06 -1.42
N TYR A 46 -6.77 13.96 -0.71
CA TYR A 46 -7.12 13.79 0.69
C TYR A 46 -5.91 13.90 1.65
N THR A 47 -4.68 13.96 1.14
CA THR A 47 -3.47 14.05 1.98
C THR A 47 -2.26 14.60 1.21
N LYS A 48 -1.32 15.20 1.94
CA LYS A 48 -0.01 15.64 1.40
C LYS A 48 1.04 14.53 1.36
N ASN A 49 0.83 13.44 2.07
CA ASN A 49 1.78 12.34 2.19
C ASN A 49 1.07 11.01 1.93
N LEU A 50 1.63 10.17 1.05
CA LEU A 50 1.07 8.87 0.73
C LEU A 50 2.09 7.76 0.98
N LEU A 51 1.66 6.72 1.68
CA LEU A 51 2.43 5.48 1.87
C LEU A 51 1.81 4.36 1.06
N LEU A 52 2.63 3.68 0.27
CA LEU A 52 2.28 2.45 -0.41
C LEU A 52 2.85 1.30 0.39
N VAL A 53 2.00 0.36 0.78
CA VAL A 53 2.38 -0.77 1.63
C VAL A 53 2.06 -2.07 0.90
N GLY A 54 3.10 -2.82 0.57
CA GLY A 54 2.99 -4.15 0.00
C GLY A 54 3.35 -5.19 1.05
N ILE A 55 2.43 -6.10 1.37
CA ILE A 55 2.70 -7.22 2.29
C ILE A 55 2.54 -8.52 1.51
N ASN A 56 3.53 -9.39 1.61
CA ASN A 56 3.48 -10.73 1.06
C ASN A 56 3.65 -11.77 2.17
N TYR A 57 2.88 -12.86 2.10
CA TYR A 57 3.10 -14.04 2.91
C TYR A 57 3.78 -15.14 2.07
N HIS A 58 4.96 -15.58 2.47
CA HIS A 58 5.68 -16.70 1.84
C HIS A 58 5.18 -18.02 2.43
N LYS A 59 4.53 -18.86 1.61
CA LYS A 59 3.86 -20.06 2.10
C LYS A 59 4.84 -21.09 2.65
N GLN A 60 5.97 -21.28 1.98
CA GLN A 60 6.95 -22.30 2.32
C GLN A 60 7.68 -21.98 3.63
N GLN A 61 8.14 -20.74 3.76
CA GLN A 61 8.87 -20.27 4.93
C GLN A 61 7.93 -19.86 6.07
N LYS A 62 6.62 -19.70 5.78
CA LYS A 62 5.60 -19.17 6.70
C LYS A 62 5.98 -17.80 7.28
N THR A 63 6.61 -16.97 6.46
CA THR A 63 7.08 -15.63 6.83
C THR A 63 6.32 -14.54 6.09
N HIS A 64 6.34 -13.32 6.66
CA HIS A 64 5.82 -12.14 5.99
C HIS A 64 6.98 -11.26 5.50
N ALA A 65 6.87 -10.80 4.26
CA ALA A 65 7.69 -9.72 3.72
C ALA A 65 6.85 -8.46 3.62
N CYS A 66 7.42 -7.32 4.00
CA CYS A 66 6.76 -6.02 3.93
C CYS A 66 7.66 -5.05 3.18
N LYS A 67 7.08 -4.31 2.25
CA LYS A 67 7.72 -3.18 1.58
C LYS A 67 6.85 -1.94 1.74
N ILE A 68 7.50 -0.84 2.12
CA ILE A 68 6.85 0.45 2.32
C ILE A 68 7.57 1.46 1.43
N GLU A 69 6.81 2.20 0.63
CA GLU A 69 7.33 3.30 -0.17
C GLU A 69 6.55 4.59 0.11
N LYS A 70 7.26 5.71 0.13
CA LYS A 70 6.67 7.04 0.26
C LYS A 70 6.61 7.72 -1.10
N LEU A 71 5.47 8.33 -1.41
CA LEU A 71 5.26 9.25 -2.53
C LEU A 71 5.17 10.69 -2.02
#